data_AF-A4G2E6-F1
#
_entry.id   AF-A4G2E6-F1
#
_cell.length_a   1.000
_cell.length_b   1.000
_cell.length_c   1.000
_cell.angle_alpha   90.00
_cell.angle_beta   90.00
_cell.angle_gamma   90.00
#
_symmetry.space_group_name_H-M   'P 1'
#
loop_
_entity.id
_entity.type
_entity.pdbx_description
1 polymer ?
#
loop_
_entity_poly.entity_id
_entity_poly.type
_entity_poly.pdbx_seq_one_letter_code
_entity_poly.pdbx_strand_id
1 'polypeptide(L)'
;MKLLPLLFAFVFAPSFAHKVIGIADSDTLTLLVDHQTLKIRLANIDAPEKRQTFGQKSKESLSELCWGKDAQYEAQSIDRYKRTVAIVTCRGAGVNREQVRRGMA
;
A
#
# COMPACT_ATOMS: atom_id res chain seq x y z
N MET A 1 -19.60 47.42 8.43
CA MET A 1 -19.45 46.19 7.62
C MET A 1 -18.86 45.13 8.54
N LYS A 2 -19.65 44.16 9.01
CA LYS A 2 -19.16 43.09 9.89
C LYS A 2 -18.52 42.00 9.03
N LEU A 3 -17.21 41.84 9.12
CA LEU A 3 -16.47 40.73 8.54
C LEU A 3 -16.78 39.47 9.35
N LEU A 4 -17.45 38.51 8.73
CA LEU A 4 -17.72 37.19 9.30
C LEU A 4 -16.45 36.33 9.11
N PRO A 5 -15.87 35.74 10.16
CA PRO A 5 -14.66 34.93 10.00
C PRO A 5 -15.05 33.60 9.35
N LEU A 6 -14.41 33.30 8.22
CA LEU A 6 -14.56 32.01 7.56
C LEU A 6 -13.80 30.96 8.38
N LEU A 7 -14.52 30.19 9.21
CA LEU A 7 -13.93 29.08 9.95
C LEU A 7 -13.61 27.95 8.96
N PHE A 8 -12.32 27.67 8.74
CA PHE A 8 -11.86 26.54 7.95
C PHE A 8 -11.94 25.28 8.82
N ALA A 9 -12.95 24.44 8.60
CA ALA A 9 -13.05 23.15 9.28
C ALA A 9 -12.11 22.14 8.58
N PHE A 10 -11.07 21.68 9.28
CA PHE A 10 -10.27 20.54 8.83
C PHE A 10 -11.09 19.26 9.03
N VAL A 11 -11.54 18.66 7.93
CA VAL A 11 -12.14 17.32 7.94
C VAL A 11 -10.99 16.31 7.90
N PHE A 12 -10.71 15.66 9.04
CA PHE A 12 -9.83 14.49 9.08
C PHE A 12 -10.66 13.26 8.69
N ALA A 13 -10.41 12.71 7.50
CA ALA A 13 -10.95 11.40 7.15
C ALA A 13 -10.21 10.34 7.99
N PRO A 14 -10.91 9.45 8.72
CA PRO A 14 -10.26 8.37 9.45
C PRO A 14 -9.61 7.41 8.45
N SER A 15 -8.28 7.38 8.41
CA SER A 15 -7.53 6.37 7.68
C SER A 15 -7.37 5.13 8.57
N PHE A 16 -8.17 4.09 8.32
CA PHE A 16 -8.03 2.83 9.04
C PHE A 16 -6.74 2.13 8.60
N ALA A 17 -5.83 1.94 9.55
CA ALA A 17 -4.57 1.24 9.32
C ALA A 17 -4.75 -0.25 9.67
N HIS A 18 -4.28 -1.11 8.79
CA HIS A 18 -4.47 -2.56 8.87
C HIS A 18 -3.12 -3.26 8.91
N LYS A 19 -3.00 -4.31 9.72
CA LYS A 19 -1.75 -5.05 9.87
C LYS A 19 -1.42 -5.79 8.58
N VAL A 20 -0.20 -5.61 8.08
CA VAL A 20 0.35 -6.44 7.00
C VAL A 20 0.81 -7.77 7.60
N ILE A 21 0.19 -8.86 7.15
CA ILE A 21 0.41 -10.23 7.62
C ILE A 21 1.01 -11.16 6.57
N GLY A 22 1.22 -10.67 5.34
CA GLY A 22 1.73 -11.45 4.22
C GLY A 22 2.42 -10.58 3.18
N ILE A 23 3.57 -11.05 2.66
CA ILE A 23 4.19 -10.53 1.43
C ILE A 23 4.32 -11.71 0.46
N ALA A 24 3.53 -11.70 -0.61
CA ALA A 24 3.48 -12.81 -1.56
C ALA A 24 4.70 -12.76 -2.49
N ASP A 25 4.91 -11.60 -3.12
CA ASP A 25 5.93 -11.32 -4.13
C ASP A 25 6.32 -9.83 -4.07
N SER A 26 6.85 -9.30 -5.17
CA SER A 26 7.46 -7.99 -5.31
C SER A 26 6.47 -6.81 -5.34
N ASP A 27 5.18 -7.08 -5.55
CA ASP A 27 4.13 -6.04 -5.56
C ASP A 27 2.83 -6.45 -4.86
N THR A 28 2.76 -7.64 -4.25
CA THR A 28 1.56 -8.14 -3.60
C THR A 28 1.74 -8.36 -2.09
N LEU A 29 0.89 -7.74 -1.29
CA LEU A 29 0.82 -7.88 0.17
C LEU A 29 -0.57 -8.30 0.65
N THR A 30 -0.65 -8.82 1.87
CA THR A 30 -1.90 -9.23 2.52
C THR A 30 -2.11 -8.44 3.81
N LEU A 31 -3.27 -7.81 3.91
CA LEU A 31 -3.73 -7.11 5.11
C LEU A 31 -4.67 -8.00 5.94
N LEU A 32 -4.68 -7.79 7.25
CA LEU A 32 -5.71 -8.29 8.15
C LEU A 32 -6.74 -7.18 8.41
N VAL A 33 -7.96 -7.35 7.92
CA VAL A 33 -9.08 -6.41 8.02
C VAL A 33 -10.26 -7.16 8.64
N ASP A 34 -10.73 -6.74 9.82
CA ASP A 34 -11.87 -7.38 10.51
C ASP A 34 -11.76 -8.91 10.59
N HIS A 35 -10.58 -9.42 10.98
CA HIS A 35 -10.24 -10.84 11.04
C HIS A 35 -10.24 -11.60 9.70
N GLN A 36 -10.40 -10.90 8.57
CA GLN A 36 -10.33 -11.45 7.22
C GLN A 36 -9.06 -10.99 6.51
N THR A 37 -8.60 -11.79 5.54
CA THR A 37 -7.42 -11.46 4.75
C THR A 37 -7.82 -10.71 3.49
N LEU A 38 -7.23 -9.53 3.27
CA LEU A 38 -7.39 -8.75 2.05
C LEU A 38 -6.07 -8.74 1.26
N LYS A 39 -6.09 -9.25 0.03
CA LYS A 39 -4.93 -9.20 -0.87
C LYS A 39 -4.90 -7.88 -1.63
N ILE A 40 -3.76 -7.21 -1.54
CA ILE A 40 -3.47 -5.95 -2.22
C ILE A 40 -2.37 -6.17 -3.26
N ARG A 41 -2.59 -5.73 -4.50
CA ARG A 41 -1.55 -5.48 -5.50
C ARG A 41 -1.23 -3.99 -5.52
N LEU A 42 0.04 -3.64 -5.50
CA LEU A 42 0.48 -2.24 -5.63
C LEU A 42 0.09 -1.71 -7.01
N ALA A 43 -0.65 -0.61 -7.04
CA ALA A 43 -1.00 0.11 -8.27
C ALA A 43 0.21 0.82 -8.89
N ASN A 44 0.13 1.03 -10.21
CA ASN A 44 1.03 1.90 -11.00
C ASN A 44 2.52 1.50 -11.01
N ILE A 45 2.85 0.25 -10.65
CA ILE A 45 4.22 -0.28 -10.71
C ILE A 45 4.22 -1.67 -11.35
N ASP A 46 5.36 -2.09 -11.90
CA ASP A 46 5.55 -3.44 -12.43
C ASP A 46 6.82 -4.05 -11.82
N ALA A 47 6.64 -4.85 -10.77
CA ALA A 47 7.74 -5.40 -10.03
C ALA A 47 8.15 -6.79 -10.58
N PRO A 48 9.43 -7.17 -10.49
CA PRO A 48 9.90 -8.43 -11.04
C PRO A 48 9.20 -9.62 -10.37
N GLU A 49 8.72 -10.54 -11.18
CA GLU A 49 8.08 -11.77 -10.72
C GLU A 49 9.08 -12.65 -9.94
N LYS A 50 8.57 -13.55 -9.09
CA LYS A 50 9.39 -14.36 -8.17
C LYS A 50 10.58 -15.08 -8.83
N ARG A 51 10.44 -15.50 -10.08
CA ARG A 51 11.47 -16.25 -10.84
C ARG A 51 12.35 -15.37 -11.72
N GLN A 52 12.04 -14.08 -11.84
CA GLN A 52 12.85 -13.13 -12.59
C GLN A 52 14.06 -12.70 -11.77
N THR A 53 15.10 -12.24 -12.45
CA THR A 53 16.24 -11.59 -11.80
C THR A 53 15.72 -10.42 -10.95
N PHE A 54 16.29 -10.27 -9.74
CA PHE A 54 15.84 -9.31 -8.72
C PHE A 54 14.47 -9.57 -8.07
N GLY A 55 13.69 -10.59 -8.45
CA GLY A 55 12.40 -10.89 -7.81
C GLY A 55 12.49 -11.06 -6.29
N GLN A 56 13.50 -11.79 -5.81
CA GLN A 56 13.73 -11.96 -4.37
C GLN A 56 14.12 -10.64 -3.67
N LYS A 57 14.99 -9.83 -4.28
CA LYS A 57 15.43 -8.54 -3.72
C LYS A 57 14.28 -7.52 -3.68
N SER A 58 13.43 -7.51 -4.71
CA SER A 58 12.25 -6.63 -4.73
C SER A 58 11.23 -7.00 -3.65
N LYS A 59 11.00 -8.31 -3.47
CA LYS A 59 10.18 -8.82 -2.36
C LYS A 59 10.77 -8.46 -0.99
N GLU A 60 12.08 -8.56 -0.80
CA GLU A 60 12.76 -8.16 0.43
C GLU A 60 12.56 -6.67 0.71
N SER A 61 12.73 -5.81 -0.31
CA SER A 61 12.44 -4.38 -0.19
C SER A 61 10.98 -4.11 0.23
N LEU A 62 10.00 -4.78 -0.39
CA LEU A 62 8.61 -4.64 0.03
C LEU A 62 8.37 -5.12 1.47
N SER A 63 9.05 -6.21 1.87
CA SER A 63 8.97 -6.74 3.23
C SER A 63 9.55 -5.76 4.24
N GLU A 64 10.70 -5.15 3.97
CA GLU A 64 11.27 -4.09 4.83
C GLU A 64 10.30 -2.91 4.98
N LEU A 65 9.61 -2.53 3.91
CA LEU A 65 8.69 -1.40 3.93
C LEU A 65 7.42 -1.69 4.74
N CYS A 66 6.89 -2.90 4.67
CA CYS A 66 5.52 -3.18 5.10
C CYS A 66 5.33 -4.37 6.04
N TRP A 67 6.20 -5.38 6.06
CA TRP A 67 5.96 -6.58 6.87
C TRP A 67 5.76 -6.25 8.35
N GLY A 68 4.66 -6.75 8.93
CA GLY A 68 4.34 -6.54 10.33
C GLY A 68 4.05 -5.08 10.70
N LYS A 69 3.85 -4.19 9.73
CA LYS A 69 3.50 -2.78 9.95
C LYS A 69 2.03 -2.54 9.65
N ASP A 70 1.50 -1.45 10.18
CA ASP A 70 0.18 -0.99 9.82
C ASP A 70 0.23 -0.25 8.48
N ALA A 71 -0.69 -0.60 7.60
CA ALA A 71 -0.79 -0.08 6.26
C ALA A 71 -2.16 0.56 6.03
N GLN A 72 -2.14 1.68 5.34
CA GLN A 72 -3.31 2.32 4.76
C GLN A 72 -3.28 2.05 3.26
N TYR A 73 -4.44 1.91 2.64
CA TYR A 73 -4.53 1.70 1.20
C TYR A 73 -5.67 2.54 0.60
N GLU A 74 -5.44 3.04 -0.60
CA GLU A 74 -6.44 3.69 -1.44
C GLU A 74 -6.76 2.76 -2.61
N ALA A 75 -7.91 2.09 -2.54
CA ALA A 75 -8.34 1.15 -3.57
C ALA A 75 -8.69 1.87 -4.88
N GLN A 76 -8.18 1.37 -5.99
CA GLN A 76 -8.41 1.90 -7.32
C GLN A 76 -9.26 0.97 -8.19
N SER A 77 -9.05 -0.35 -8.08
CA SER A 77 -9.81 -1.34 -8.82
C SER A 77 -9.68 -2.74 -8.21
N ILE A 78 -10.37 -3.72 -8.79
CA ILE A 78 -10.19 -5.16 -8.50
C ILE A 78 -9.68 -5.83 -9.78
N ASP A 79 -8.58 -6.58 -9.70
CA ASP A 79 -8.02 -7.28 -10.85
C ASP A 79 -8.73 -8.62 -11.14
N ARG A 80 -8.38 -9.26 -12.27
CA ARG A 80 -8.92 -10.57 -12.67
C ARG A 80 -8.66 -11.69 -11.66
N TYR A 81 -7.67 -11.53 -10.79
CA TYR A 81 -7.30 -12.48 -9.73
C TYR A 81 -7.99 -12.15 -8.40
N LYS A 82 -8.93 -11.20 -8.40
CA LYS A 82 -9.69 -10.75 -7.23
C LYS A 82 -8.80 -10.11 -6.16
N ARG A 83 -7.66 -9.53 -6.54
CA ARG A 83 -6.86 -8.66 -5.67
C ARG A 83 -7.37 -7.23 -5.77
N THR A 84 -7.31 -6.50 -4.67
CA THR A 84 -7.51 -5.05 -4.69
C THR A 84 -6.25 -4.39 -5.22
N VAL A 85 -6.36 -3.58 -6.26
CA VAL A 85 -5.26 -2.76 -6.78
C VAL A 85 -5.29 -1.42 -6.05
N ALA A 86 -4.19 -1.05 -5.37
CA ALA A 86 -4.21 0.11 -4.49
C ALA A 86 -2.86 0.86 -4.40
N ILE A 87 -2.95 2.15 -4.04
CA ILE A 87 -1.82 2.92 -3.52
C ILE A 87 -1.72 2.63 -2.02
N VAL A 88 -0.54 2.23 -1.56
CA VAL A 88 -0.34 1.77 -0.17
C VAL A 88 0.67 2.66 0.54
N THR A 89 0.37 2.94 1.81
CA THR A 89 1.28 3.61 2.74
C THR A 89 1.50 2.72 3.96
N CYS A 90 2.75 2.41 4.29
CA CYS A 90 3.12 1.64 5.48
C CYS A 90 3.90 2.55 6.45
N ARG A 91 3.38 2.77 7.67
CA ARG A 91 3.95 3.73 8.66
C ARG A 91 4.31 5.11 8.05
N GLY A 92 3.43 5.65 7.22
CA GLY A 92 3.62 6.97 6.57
C GLY A 92 4.53 6.97 5.33
N ALA A 93 5.16 5.85 4.97
CA ALA A 93 5.95 5.73 3.75
C ALA A 93 5.08 5.23 2.58
N GLY A 94 5.04 5.99 1.48
CA GLY A 94 4.33 5.60 0.24
C GLY A 94 5.06 4.46 -0.48
N VAL A 95 4.50 3.26 -0.41
CA VAL A 95 5.17 1.99 -0.74
C VAL A 95 5.38 1.84 -2.25
N ASN A 96 4.37 2.16 -3.05
CA ASN A 96 4.43 2.08 -4.51
C ASN A 96 5.58 2.94 -5.05
N ARG A 97 5.64 4.20 -4.60
CA ARG A 97 6.69 5.16 -4.98
C ARG A 97 8.06 4.70 -4.49
N GLU A 98 8.13 4.13 -3.30
CA GLU A 98 9.39 3.70 -2.70
C GLU A 98 9.98 2.46 -3.39
N GLN A 99 9.15 1.53 -3.86
CA GLN A 99 9.62 0.42 -4.71
C GLN A 99 10.27 0.94 -6.00
N VAL A 100 9.63 1.90 -6.70
CA VAL A 100 10.21 2.55 -7.89
C VAL A 100 11.49 3.30 -7.54
N ARG A 101 11.50 4.08 -6.45
CA ARG A 101 12.68 4.84 -6.00
C ARG A 101 13.89 3.95 -5.72
N ARG A 102 13.66 2.73 -5.21
CA ARG A 102 14.69 1.73 -4.94
C ARG A 102 15.10 0.92 -6.17
N GLY A 103 14.47 1.14 -7.33
CA GLY A 103 14.68 0.35 -8.55
C GLY A 103 14.14 -1.08 -8.43
N MET A 104 13.14 -1.29 -7.57
CA MET A 104 12.54 -2.59 -7.28
C MET A 104 11.22 -2.82 -8.04
N ALA A 105 10.77 -1.83 -8.80
CA ALA A 105 9.61 -1.88 -9.70
C ALA A 105 9.69 -0.78 -10.75
#